data_AF-A0A2M9QB39-F1
#
_entry.id   AF-A0A2M9QB39-F1
#
_cell.length_a   1.000
_cell.length_b   1.000
_cell.length_c   1.000
_cell.angle_alpha   90.00
_cell.angle_beta   90.00
_cell.angle_gamma   90.00
#
_symmetry.space_group_name_H-M   'P 1'
#
loop_
_entity.id
_entity.type
_entity.pdbx_description
1 polymer ?
#
loop_
_entity_poly.entity_id
_entity_poly.type
_entity_poly.pdbx_seq_one_letter_code
_entity_poly.pdbx_strand_id
1 'polypeptide(L)'
;GSWLWSSSLRYFFMLPFLLTIVFYRKGFSQLSGEMKAQPVSWLLWSFIGFVLFYAPLTFAAAFGPGWLVSGTWQFTIVAGVLLAPLFVSVVAGKTVRQQIPLISLLISCVILVGILLIQIPQAQSVPFKSLMLGILPVAIAAFAYPLGNRKMMEICGGRIDTY
;
A
#
# COMPACT_ATOMS: atom_id res chain seq x y z
N GLY A 1 10.10 19.81 8.03
CA GLY A 1 11.19 19.03 7.42
C GLY A 1 10.80 18.60 6.02
N SER A 2 11.76 18.42 5.10
CA SER A 2 11.44 17.98 3.74
C SER A 2 10.73 16.62 3.77
N TRP A 3 9.56 16.53 3.14
CA TRP A 3 8.76 15.30 3.05
C TRP A 3 9.54 14.15 2.39
N LEU A 4 10.42 14.48 1.43
CA LEU A 4 11.36 13.55 0.80
C LEU A 4 12.30 12.92 1.83
N TRP A 5 12.82 13.73 2.75
CA TRP A 5 13.74 13.26 3.78
C TRP A 5 13.02 12.37 4.79
N SER A 6 11.83 12.76 5.22
CA SER A 6 10.97 11.94 6.09
C SER A 6 10.62 10.59 5.43
N SER A 7 10.34 10.59 4.12
CA SER A 7 10.05 9.39 3.34
C SER A 7 11.23 8.41 3.32
N SER A 8 12.40 8.89 2.90
CA SER A 8 13.59 8.06 2.78
C SER A 8 14.09 7.55 4.13
N LEU A 9 14.11 8.39 5.17
CA LEU A 9 14.65 7.98 6.47
C LEU A 9 13.86 6.83 7.09
N ARG A 10 12.52 6.81 7.00
CA ARG A 10 11.73 5.72 7.61
C ARG A 10 12.14 4.36 7.03
N TYR A 11 12.37 4.28 5.72
CA TYR A 11 12.83 3.04 5.09
C TYR A 11 14.28 2.70 5.47
N PHE A 12 15.19 3.67 5.45
CA PHE A 12 16.57 3.44 5.90
C PHE A 12 16.64 2.98 7.36
N PHE A 13 15.77 3.50 8.22
CA PHE A 13 15.68 3.12 9.62
C PHE A 13 15.10 1.72 9.81
N MET A 14 14.09 1.32 9.03
CA MET A 14 13.49 -0.02 9.12
C MET A 14 14.39 -1.13 8.54
N LEU A 15 15.21 -0.79 7.55
CA LEU A 15 16.09 -1.72 6.83
C LEU A 15 16.98 -2.60 7.75
N PRO A 16 17.75 -2.07 8.73
CA PRO A 16 18.58 -2.90 9.61
C PRO A 16 17.77 -3.91 10.43
N PHE A 17 16.58 -3.53 10.91
CA PHE A 17 15.71 -4.43 11.66
C PHE A 17 15.18 -5.55 10.76
N LEU A 18 14.72 -5.21 9.55
CA LEU A 18 14.23 -6.19 8.58
C LEU A 18 15.35 -7.16 8.15
N LEU A 19 16.55 -6.66 7.89
CA LEU A 19 17.71 -7.49 7.57
C LEU A 19 18.06 -8.45 8.70
N THR A 20 18.02 -8.00 9.95
CA THR A 20 18.28 -8.84 11.12
C THR A 20 17.27 -9.98 11.22
N ILE A 21 15.99 -9.70 11.00
CA ILE A 21 14.91 -10.70 11.01
C ILE A 21 15.10 -11.72 9.87
N VAL A 22 15.36 -11.24 8.65
CA VAL A 22 15.56 -12.11 7.47
C VAL A 22 16.79 -13.00 7.65
N PHE A 23 17.85 -12.46 8.26
CA PHE A 23 19.06 -13.20 8.57
C PHE A 23 18.79 -14.31 9.60
N TYR A 24 18.09 -14.00 10.69
CA TYR A 24 17.73 -14.99 11.71
C TYR A 24 16.82 -16.10 11.14
N ARG A 25 15.92 -15.76 10.22
CA ARG A 25 15.02 -16.71 9.53
C ARG A 25 15.66 -17.46 8.37
N LYS A 26 16.95 -17.22 8.05
CA LYS A 26 17.67 -17.82 6.91
C LYS A 26 17.01 -17.61 5.53
N GLY A 27 16.10 -16.66 5.40
CA GLY A 27 15.36 -16.36 4.16
C GLY A 27 16.18 -15.59 3.11
N PHE A 28 17.41 -15.17 3.45
CA PHE A 28 18.24 -14.32 2.59
C PHE A 28 18.62 -15.01 1.27
N SER A 29 18.89 -16.31 1.29
CA SER A 29 19.22 -17.08 0.08
C SER A 29 18.06 -17.06 -0.92
N GLN A 30 16.83 -17.36 -0.45
CA GLN A 30 15.61 -17.34 -1.26
C GLN A 30 15.30 -15.93 -1.78
N LEU A 31 15.38 -14.91 -0.94
CA LEU A 31 15.20 -13.51 -1.34
C LEU A 31 16.15 -13.12 -2.47
N SER A 32 17.44 -13.43 -2.31
CA SER A 32 18.45 -13.11 -3.32
C SER A 32 18.25 -13.89 -4.63
N GLY A 33 17.71 -15.11 -4.55
CA GLY A 33 17.36 -15.94 -5.69
C GLY A 33 16.22 -15.32 -6.51
N GLU A 34 15.14 -14.91 -5.86
CA GLU A 34 13.99 -14.26 -6.52
C GLU A 34 14.37 -12.90 -7.12
N MET A 35 15.17 -12.11 -6.40
CA MET A 35 15.70 -10.82 -6.90
C MET A 35 16.54 -11.00 -8.18
N LYS A 36 17.33 -12.08 -8.28
CA LYS A 36 18.14 -12.38 -9.46
C LYS A 36 17.34 -13.04 -10.58
N ALA A 37 16.29 -13.78 -10.25
CA ALA A 37 15.45 -14.47 -11.23
C ALA A 37 14.62 -13.47 -12.06
N GLN A 38 14.07 -12.43 -11.44
CA GLN A 38 13.28 -11.40 -12.13
C GLN A 38 13.60 -9.97 -11.66
N PRO A 39 14.80 -9.44 -11.95
CA PRO A 39 15.26 -8.16 -11.40
C PRO A 39 14.40 -6.97 -11.84
N VAL A 40 13.93 -6.96 -13.09
CA VAL A 40 13.09 -5.86 -13.61
C VAL A 40 11.73 -5.83 -12.94
N SER A 41 11.04 -6.98 -12.89
CA SER A 41 9.74 -7.09 -12.23
C SER A 41 9.86 -6.78 -10.73
N TRP A 42 10.89 -7.30 -10.07
CA TRP A 42 11.17 -7.02 -8.66
C TRP A 42 11.36 -5.53 -8.41
N LEU A 43 12.21 -4.86 -9.19
CA LEU A 43 12.45 -3.42 -9.03
C LEU A 43 11.19 -2.60 -9.32
N LEU A 44 10.41 -2.94 -10.36
CA LEU A 44 9.21 -2.21 -10.73
C LEU A 44 8.13 -2.29 -9.63
N TRP A 45 7.82 -3.47 -9.13
CA TRP A 45 6.81 -3.62 -8.08
C TRP A 45 7.31 -3.15 -6.71
N SER A 46 8.61 -3.24 -6.43
CA SER A 46 9.22 -2.58 -5.27
C SER A 46 9.07 -1.06 -5.38
N PHE A 47 9.32 -0.48 -6.54
CA PHE A 47 9.16 0.96 -6.77
C PHE A 47 7.71 1.39 -6.55
N ILE A 48 6.73 0.64 -7.04
CA ILE A 48 5.31 0.92 -6.81
C ILE A 48 4.95 0.79 -5.32
N GLY A 49 5.34 -0.31 -4.68
CA GLY A 49 5.00 -0.62 -3.29
C GLY A 49 5.72 0.25 -2.25
N PHE A 50 6.91 0.77 -2.56
CA PHE A 50 7.69 1.60 -1.63
C PHE A 50 7.69 3.09 -2.02
N VAL A 51 7.95 3.43 -3.28
CA VAL A 51 8.08 4.83 -3.70
C VAL A 51 6.71 5.43 -4.02
N LEU A 52 5.94 4.81 -4.90
CA LEU A 52 4.64 5.34 -5.34
C LEU A 52 3.56 5.25 -4.24
N PHE A 53 3.73 4.35 -3.28
CA PHE A 53 2.96 4.34 -2.05
C PHE A 53 3.39 5.49 -1.10
N TYR A 54 4.66 5.55 -0.75
CA TYR A 54 5.08 6.34 0.40
C TYR A 54 5.38 7.80 0.09
N ALA A 55 5.84 8.12 -1.12
CA ALA A 55 6.11 9.49 -1.53
C ALA A 55 4.82 10.33 -1.56
N PRO A 56 3.70 9.89 -2.17
CA PRO A 56 2.45 10.63 -2.14
C PRO A 56 1.85 10.72 -0.72
N LEU A 57 1.98 9.66 0.09
CA LEU A 57 1.49 9.66 1.47
C LEU A 57 2.23 10.68 2.35
N THR A 58 3.56 10.72 2.25
CA THR A 58 4.38 11.67 3.02
C THR A 58 4.24 13.10 2.52
N PHE A 59 4.03 13.29 1.21
CA PHE A 59 3.63 14.57 0.64
C PHE A 59 2.29 15.04 1.23
N ALA A 60 1.25 14.20 1.19
CA ALA A 60 -0.06 14.53 1.76
C ALA A 60 0.02 14.86 3.25
N ALA A 61 0.83 14.12 4.02
CA ALA A 61 1.04 14.39 5.45
C ALA A 61 1.78 15.71 5.74
N ALA A 62 2.51 16.26 4.76
CA ALA A 62 3.20 17.54 4.91
C ALA A 62 2.32 18.74 4.52
N PHE A 63 1.37 18.56 3.59
CA PHE A 63 0.55 19.64 3.04
C PHE A 63 -0.93 19.60 3.48
N GLY A 64 -1.40 18.46 3.99
CA GLY A 64 -2.76 18.24 4.45
C GLY A 64 -2.84 17.99 5.97
N PRO A 65 -4.00 18.25 6.60
CA PRO A 65 -4.20 17.92 8.00
C PRO A 65 -4.06 16.42 8.26
N GLY A 66 -3.47 16.04 9.41
CA GLY A 66 -3.27 14.62 9.75
C GLY A 66 -4.56 13.81 9.82
N TRP A 67 -5.65 14.42 10.29
CA TRP A 67 -6.98 13.79 10.33
C TRP A 67 -7.52 13.50 8.92
N LEU A 68 -7.22 14.35 7.94
CA LEU A 68 -7.66 14.18 6.56
C LEU A 68 -6.91 13.03 5.89
N VAL A 69 -5.59 12.99 6.10
CA VAL A 69 -4.72 11.95 5.55
C VAL A 69 -5.08 10.59 6.15
N SER A 70 -5.28 10.50 7.46
CA SER A 70 -5.67 9.24 8.12
C SER A 70 -7.08 8.78 7.72
N GLY A 71 -8.03 9.71 7.57
CA GLY A 71 -9.38 9.40 7.12
C GLY A 71 -9.42 8.93 5.66
N THR A 72 -8.70 9.61 4.77
CA THR A 72 -8.62 9.24 3.35
C THR A 72 -7.83 7.94 3.15
N TRP A 73 -6.88 7.64 4.04
CA TRP A 73 -6.11 6.38 3.99
C TRP A 73 -7.01 5.14 4.04
N GLN A 74 -8.17 5.22 4.70
CA GLN A 74 -9.13 4.13 4.80
C GLN A 74 -9.71 3.71 3.44
N PHE A 75 -9.61 4.57 2.43
CA PHE A 75 -9.93 4.23 1.04
C PHE A 75 -9.06 3.07 0.52
N THR A 76 -7.90 2.80 1.12
CA THR A 76 -7.05 1.65 0.80
C THR A 76 -7.77 0.31 0.99
N ILE A 77 -8.73 0.23 1.92
CA ILE A 77 -9.52 -0.99 2.15
C ILE A 77 -10.34 -1.30 0.89
N VAL A 78 -11.07 -0.30 0.39
CA VAL A 78 -11.87 -0.43 -0.83
C VAL A 78 -10.96 -0.64 -2.05
N ALA A 79 -9.86 0.10 -2.16
CA ALA A 79 -8.89 -0.12 -3.23
C ALA A 79 -8.35 -1.56 -3.25
N GLY A 80 -8.01 -2.13 -2.08
CA GLY A 80 -7.55 -3.50 -1.97
C GLY A 80 -8.61 -4.53 -2.39
N VAL A 81 -9.88 -4.31 -2.06
CA VAL A 81 -11.00 -5.17 -2.50
C VAL A 81 -11.25 -5.04 -4.00
N LEU A 82 -11.21 -3.82 -4.55
CA LEU A 82 -11.40 -3.56 -5.98
C LEU A 82 -10.26 -4.11 -6.85
N LEU A 83 -9.05 -4.16 -6.31
CA LEU A 83 -7.90 -4.75 -7.00
C LEU A 83 -7.88 -6.28 -6.91
N ALA A 84 -8.67 -6.91 -6.02
CA ALA A 84 -8.75 -8.38 -5.90
C ALA A 84 -8.87 -9.12 -7.26
N PRO A 85 -9.76 -8.73 -8.19
CA PRO A 85 -9.88 -9.37 -9.51
C PRO A 85 -8.67 -9.19 -10.44
N LEU A 86 -7.71 -8.32 -10.13
CA LEU A 86 -6.47 -8.23 -10.91
C LEU A 86 -5.44 -9.30 -10.51
N PHE A 87 -5.73 -10.06 -9.45
CA PHE A 87 -4.87 -11.12 -8.95
C PHE A 87 -5.46 -12.49 -9.23
N VAL A 88 -4.58 -13.40 -9.62
CA VAL A 88 -4.90 -14.80 -9.90
C VAL A 88 -4.35 -15.63 -8.74
N SER A 89 -5.19 -16.47 -8.13
CA SER A 89 -4.77 -17.44 -7.12
C SER A 89 -4.75 -18.83 -7.74
N VAL A 90 -3.64 -19.55 -7.56
CA VAL A 90 -3.56 -20.96 -7.98
C VAL A 90 -4.06 -21.81 -6.83
N VAL A 91 -5.28 -22.35 -6.96
CA VAL A 91 -5.84 -23.31 -6.00
C VAL A 91 -5.89 -24.66 -6.70
N ALA A 92 -5.22 -25.66 -6.12
CA ALA A 92 -5.18 -27.04 -6.62
C ALA A 92 -4.79 -27.16 -8.12
N GLY A 93 -3.78 -26.39 -8.56
CA GLY A 93 -3.26 -26.45 -9.94
C GLY A 93 -4.13 -25.72 -10.98
N LYS A 94 -5.22 -25.07 -10.58
CA LYS A 94 -6.04 -24.22 -11.46
C LYS A 94 -5.88 -22.74 -11.11
N THR A 95 -5.62 -21.92 -12.11
CA THR A 95 -5.60 -20.47 -12.02
C THR A 95 -7.02 -19.96 -11.84
N VAL A 96 -7.41 -19.63 -10.62
CA VAL A 96 -8.70 -19.03 -10.30
C VAL A 96 -8.51 -17.53 -10.08
N ARG A 97 -9.20 -16.73 -10.89
CA ARG A 97 -9.23 -15.27 -10.70
C ARG A 97 -10.00 -14.97 -9.40
N GLN A 98 -9.41 -14.20 -8.49
CA GLN A 98 -10.12 -13.83 -7.27
C GLN A 98 -11.35 -12.99 -7.63
N GLN A 99 -12.51 -13.35 -7.11
CA GLN A 99 -13.71 -12.54 -7.29
C GLN A 99 -13.75 -11.43 -6.26
N ILE A 100 -14.43 -10.32 -6.59
CA ILE A 100 -14.66 -9.24 -5.63
C ILE A 100 -15.60 -9.77 -4.54
N PRO A 101 -15.18 -9.84 -3.26
CA PRO A 101 -16.08 -10.21 -2.17
C PRO A 101 -17.08 -9.08 -1.92
N LEU A 102 -18.26 -9.15 -2.54
CA LEU A 102 -19.30 -8.11 -2.48
C LEU A 102 -19.71 -7.76 -1.04
N ILE A 103 -19.79 -8.75 -0.15
CA ILE A 103 -20.09 -8.52 1.27
C ILE A 103 -18.98 -7.67 1.94
N SER A 104 -17.72 -8.01 1.71
CA SER A 104 -16.59 -7.23 2.25
C SER A 104 -16.53 -5.83 1.65
N LEU A 105 -16.89 -5.68 0.37
CA LEU A 105 -17.00 -4.36 -0.26
C LEU A 105 -18.09 -3.52 0.39
N LEU A 106 -19.28 -4.08 0.62
CA LEU A 106 -20.39 -3.39 1.31
C LEU A 106 -19.99 -2.93 2.71
N ILE A 107 -19.40 -3.80 3.51
CA ILE A 107 -18.91 -3.46 4.86
C ILE A 107 -17.88 -2.33 4.79
N SER A 108 -16.94 -2.41 3.84
CA SER A 108 -15.92 -1.37 3.63
C SER A 108 -16.53 -0.02 3.24
N CYS A 109 -17.58 -0.03 2.41
CA CYS A 109 -18.33 1.18 2.04
C CYS A 109 -19.04 1.80 3.25
N VAL A 110 -19.64 0.99 4.13
CA VAL A 110 -20.26 1.48 5.37
C VAL A 110 -19.23 2.16 6.27
N ILE A 111 -18.05 1.55 6.43
CA ILE A 111 -16.94 2.14 7.19
C ILE A 111 -16.52 3.48 6.60
N LEU A 112 -16.33 3.55 5.26
CA LEU A 112 -15.99 4.79 4.57
C LEU A 112 -17.03 5.89 4.76
N VAL A 113 -18.32 5.56 4.68
CA VAL A 113 -19.40 6.54 4.91
C VAL A 113 -19.29 7.09 6.33
N GLY A 114 -19.10 6.24 7.34
CA GLY A 114 -18.90 6.68 8.72
C GLY A 114 -17.71 7.63 8.88
N ILE A 115 -16.58 7.31 8.27
CA ILE A 115 -15.38 8.16 8.30
C ILE A 115 -15.60 9.49 7.59
N LEU A 116 -16.30 9.50 6.46
CA LEU A 116 -16.64 10.74 5.74
C LEU A 116 -17.54 11.64 6.60
N LEU A 117 -18.55 11.07 7.26
CA LEU A 117 -19.45 11.83 8.14
C LEU A 117 -18.68 12.52 9.29
N ILE A 118 -17.71 11.84 9.89
CA ILE A 118 -16.86 12.41 10.95
C ILE A 118 -15.98 13.55 10.42
N GLN A 119 -15.59 13.49 9.14
CA GLN A 119 -14.69 14.47 8.54
C GLN A 119 -15.38 15.72 7.99
N ILE A 120 -16.68 15.67 7.68
CA ILE A 120 -17.43 16.82 7.11
C ILE A 120 -17.27 18.10 7.95
N PRO A 121 -17.45 18.10 9.28
CA PRO A 121 -17.32 19.32 10.08
C PRO A 121 -15.92 19.93 10.03
N GLN A 122 -14.88 19.09 9.98
CA GLN A 122 -13.49 19.55 9.91
C GLN A 122 -13.08 19.98 8.49
N ALA A 123 -13.72 19.45 7.45
CA ALA A 123 -13.44 19.84 6.08
C ALA A 123 -13.90 21.27 5.77
N GLN A 124 -14.96 21.75 6.42
CA GLN A 124 -15.48 23.11 6.22
C GLN A 124 -14.55 24.21 6.77
N SER A 125 -13.65 23.88 7.69
CA SER A 125 -12.70 24.83 8.30
C SER A 125 -11.34 24.89 7.60
N VAL A 126 -11.14 24.10 6.53
CA VAL A 126 -9.85 23.96 5.83
C VAL A 126 -9.94 24.45 4.38
N PRO A 127 -8.93 25.15 3.86
CA PRO A 127 -8.92 25.60 2.46
C PRO A 127 -9.02 24.42 1.48
N PHE A 128 -9.83 24.57 0.43
CA PHE A 128 -10.01 23.54 -0.61
C PHE A 128 -8.68 23.06 -1.23
N LYS A 129 -7.70 23.96 -1.39
CA LYS A 129 -6.36 23.62 -1.88
C LYS A 129 -5.65 22.61 -0.97
N SER A 130 -5.72 22.77 0.35
CA SER A 130 -5.14 21.84 1.31
C SER A 130 -5.87 20.49 1.33
N LEU A 131 -7.19 20.49 1.09
CA LEU A 131 -7.96 19.26 0.93
C LEU A 131 -7.47 18.46 -0.30
N MET A 132 -7.30 19.11 -1.45
CA MET A 132 -6.83 18.47 -2.68
C MET A 132 -5.39 17.93 -2.55
N LEU A 133 -4.50 18.69 -1.91
CA LEU A 133 -3.13 18.25 -1.65
C LEU A 133 -3.03 17.09 -0.65
N GLY A 134 -4.05 16.88 0.19
CA GLY A 134 -4.15 15.72 1.07
C GLY A 134 -4.79 14.52 0.40
N ILE A 135 -5.96 14.69 -0.24
CA ILE A 135 -6.78 13.59 -0.75
C ILE A 135 -6.17 12.94 -1.99
N LEU A 136 -5.77 13.73 -2.99
CA LEU A 136 -5.34 13.20 -4.29
C LEU A 136 -4.09 12.32 -4.18
N PRO A 137 -3.02 12.73 -3.46
CA PRO A 137 -1.85 11.89 -3.29
C PRO A 137 -2.15 10.63 -2.45
N VAL A 138 -3.02 10.75 -1.43
CA VAL A 138 -3.45 9.59 -0.63
C VAL A 138 -4.24 8.59 -1.46
N ALA A 139 -5.09 9.06 -2.38
CA ALA A 139 -5.83 8.18 -3.28
C ALA A 139 -4.87 7.36 -4.17
N ILE A 140 -3.82 7.99 -4.72
CA ILE A 140 -2.79 7.29 -5.50
C ILE A 140 -2.08 6.24 -4.62
N ALA A 141 -1.67 6.63 -3.42
CA ALA A 141 -1.01 5.74 -2.46
C ALA A 141 -1.90 4.56 -2.04
N ALA A 142 -3.21 4.79 -1.89
CA ALA A 142 -4.18 3.79 -1.48
C ALA A 142 -4.34 2.65 -2.49
N PHE A 143 -4.12 2.91 -3.80
CA PHE A 143 -4.05 1.86 -4.84
C PHE A 143 -2.64 1.28 -4.98
N ALA A 144 -1.60 2.13 -4.94
CA ALA A 144 -0.21 1.70 -5.11
C ALA A 144 0.21 0.67 -4.05
N TYR A 145 -0.22 0.85 -2.80
CA TYR A 145 0.09 -0.05 -1.69
C TYR A 145 -0.39 -1.50 -1.90
N PRO A 146 -1.70 -1.78 -2.03
CA PRO A 146 -2.18 -3.14 -2.27
C PRO A 146 -1.72 -3.70 -3.62
N LEU A 147 -1.56 -2.86 -4.64
CA LEU A 147 -1.08 -3.28 -5.96
C LEU A 147 0.35 -3.79 -5.91
N GLY A 148 1.28 -2.99 -5.39
CA GLY A 148 2.69 -3.34 -5.28
C GLY A 148 2.91 -4.58 -4.42
N ASN A 149 2.24 -4.65 -3.27
CA ASN A 149 2.38 -5.78 -2.34
C ASN A 149 1.90 -7.10 -2.95
N ARG A 150 0.70 -7.12 -3.53
CA ARG A 150 0.14 -8.37 -4.08
C ARG A 150 0.83 -8.81 -5.36
N LYS A 151 1.27 -7.89 -6.22
CA LYS A 151 2.07 -8.25 -7.41
C LYS A 151 3.45 -8.78 -7.06
N MET A 152 4.09 -8.21 -6.03
CA MET A 152 5.34 -8.76 -5.52
C MET A 152 5.16 -10.20 -5.05
N MET A 153 4.10 -10.49 -4.27
CA MET A 153 3.81 -11.85 -3.81
C MET A 153 3.51 -12.83 -4.95
N GLU A 154 2.81 -12.37 -5.99
CA GLU A 154 2.51 -13.18 -7.19
C GLU A 154 3.80 -13.60 -7.93
N ILE A 155 4.75 -12.68 -8.09
CA ILE A 155 6.06 -12.98 -8.74
C ILE A 155 6.88 -13.97 -7.92
N CYS A 156 6.88 -13.79 -6.60
CA CYS A 156 7.54 -14.72 -5.67
C CYS A 156 6.84 -16.08 -5.61
N GLY A 157 5.63 -16.21 -6.17
CA GLY A 157 4.86 -17.46 -6.19
C GLY A 157 4.62 -18.06 -4.80
N GLY A 158 4.55 -17.22 -3.75
CA GLY A 158 4.44 -17.68 -2.35
C GLY A 158 5.69 -18.40 -1.81
N ARG A 159 6.83 -18.34 -2.50
CA ARG A 159 8.11 -18.97 -2.08
C ARG A 159 8.88 -18.18 -1.03
N ILE A 160 8.53 -16.91 -0.86
CA ILE A 160 9.05 -16.05 0.22
C ILE A 160 8.00 -16.02 1.32
N ASP A 161 8.39 -16.49 2.50
CA ASP A 161 7.52 -16.51 3.67
C ASP A 161 7.24 -15.08 4.15
N THR A 162 5.96 -14.75 4.31
CA THR A 162 5.52 -13.44 4.83
C THR A 162 5.18 -13.48 6.32
N TYR A 163 5.25 -14.65 6.98
CA TYR A 163 4.84 -14.87 8.37
C TYR A 163 5.96 -15.39 9.26
#